data_AF-A0A4V1LZ27-F1
#
_entry.id   AF-A0A4V1LZ27-F1
#
_cell.length_a   1.000
_cell.length_b   1.000
_cell.length_c   1.000
_cell.angle_alpha   90.00
_cell.angle_beta   90.00
_cell.angle_gamma   90.00
#
_symmetry.space_group_name_H-M   'P 1'
#
loop_
_entity.id
_entity.type
_entity.pdbx_description
1 polymer ?
#
loop_
_entity_poly.entity_id
_entity_poly.type
_entity_poly.pdbx_seq_one_letter_code
_entity_poly.pdbx_strand_id
1 'polypeptide(L)'
;MKELQKKELYISTAEKGGVGKTTAAQNIMPVIIYRKTADEKLKGNLQFNIVEIDDNAAHNTWSSEKISYKKYDVSEYKDAIVQIQRTFANSNTVEILDIGGGGDKTKQLLQHISKMRLDEIFNLNFIVPTNRDTAIYQSTKSTLELIHSLFGCKSTLVYNKVVNNVNEEFQAFFGNPKFKIKSRFAEIEKYVKDEWIVYDDIHSLLGNSINETKQSTLDFYINAEYIVNNWIQYRLEALNSENENAIDEAMRIYDISYDFIDFFKKINFEVKR
;
A
#
# COMPACT_ATOMS: atom_id res chain seq x y z
N MET A 1 27.56 19.21 -14.63
CA MET A 1 27.15 18.00 -13.87
C MET A 1 25.82 17.55 -14.44
N LYS A 2 25.64 16.26 -14.73
CA LYS A 2 24.30 15.73 -15.05
C LYS A 2 23.45 15.83 -13.79
N GLU A 3 22.23 16.34 -13.92
CA GLU A 3 21.25 16.37 -12.84
C GLU A 3 20.99 14.93 -12.37
N LEU A 4 21.05 14.69 -11.06
CA LEU A 4 20.81 13.36 -10.51
C LEU A 4 19.34 13.02 -10.74
N GLN A 5 19.08 11.95 -11.51
CA GLN A 5 17.73 11.44 -11.64
C GLN A 5 17.33 10.79 -10.32
N LYS A 6 16.41 11.44 -9.60
CA LYS A 6 15.86 10.91 -8.35
C LYS A 6 14.97 9.71 -8.63
N LYS A 7 15.02 8.73 -7.73
CA LYS A 7 14.17 7.53 -7.77
C LYS A 7 12.95 7.72 -6.88
N GLU A 8 11.83 7.07 -7.18
CA GLU A 8 10.66 7.12 -6.29
C GLU A 8 10.90 6.29 -5.02
N LEU A 9 10.60 6.88 -3.85
CA LEU A 9 10.51 6.17 -2.57
C LEU A 9 9.12 6.40 -1.99
N TYR A 10 8.36 5.33 -1.82
CA TYR A 10 7.04 5.37 -1.20
C TYR A 10 7.16 5.11 0.30
N ILE A 11 6.51 5.93 1.12
CA ILE A 11 6.63 5.86 2.59
C ILE A 11 5.23 5.78 3.18
N SER A 12 4.88 4.62 3.76
CA SER A 12 3.62 4.44 4.47
C SER A 12 3.77 4.84 5.93
N THR A 13 3.01 5.82 6.40
CA THR A 13 3.13 6.29 7.79
C THR A 13 1.85 6.93 8.32
N ALA A 14 1.64 6.84 9.64
CA ALA A 14 0.55 7.45 10.38
C ALA A 14 0.84 7.37 11.89
N GLU A 15 0.55 8.44 12.61
CA GLU A 15 0.66 8.48 14.08
C GLU A 15 -0.25 7.45 14.76
N LYS A 16 -1.36 7.04 14.15
CA LYS A 16 -2.27 6.07 14.77
C LYS A 16 -1.95 4.63 14.31
N GLY A 17 -1.95 3.69 15.26
CA GLY A 17 -1.93 2.24 14.97
C GLY A 17 -3.28 1.75 14.43
N GLY A 18 -3.28 0.67 13.65
CA GLY A 18 -4.53 0.04 13.18
C GLY A 18 -5.25 0.74 12.02
N VAL A 19 -4.66 1.77 11.42
CA VAL A 19 -5.22 2.46 10.23
C VAL A 19 -4.89 1.78 8.90
N GLY A 20 -4.00 0.79 8.90
CA GLY A 20 -3.63 0.00 7.70
C GLY A 20 -2.32 0.41 7.02
N LYS A 21 -1.34 0.93 7.78
CA LYS A 21 0.00 1.28 7.26
C LYS A 21 0.68 0.15 6.51
N THR A 22 0.81 -1.00 7.19
CA THR A 22 1.42 -2.22 6.66
C THR A 22 0.62 -2.81 5.51
N THR A 23 -0.72 -2.78 5.60
CA THR A 23 -1.58 -3.19 4.47
C THR A 23 -1.32 -2.32 3.24
N ALA A 24 -1.28 -1.00 3.40
CA ALA A 24 -0.97 -0.08 2.32
C ALA A 24 0.42 -0.36 1.73
N ALA A 25 1.43 -0.56 2.60
CA ALA A 25 2.81 -0.80 2.19
C ALA A 25 3.04 -2.11 1.45
N GLN A 26 2.52 -3.20 1.99
CA GLN A 26 2.87 -4.54 1.57
C GLN A 26 1.88 -5.13 0.56
N ASN A 27 0.60 -4.71 0.63
CA ASN A 27 -0.46 -5.34 -0.16
C ASN A 27 -1.04 -4.39 -1.21
N ILE A 28 -1.22 -3.11 -0.90
CA ILE A 28 -1.87 -2.16 -1.83
C ILE A 28 -0.88 -1.57 -2.82
N MET A 29 0.17 -0.93 -2.31
CA MET A 29 1.11 -0.15 -3.12
C MET A 29 1.78 -0.98 -4.22
N PRO A 30 2.31 -2.18 -3.96
CA PRO A 30 2.98 -2.97 -4.99
C PRO A 30 2.07 -3.25 -6.18
N VAL A 31 0.82 -3.62 -5.92
CA VAL A 31 -0.17 -3.90 -6.98
C VAL A 31 -0.56 -2.64 -7.73
N ILE A 32 -0.83 -1.52 -7.05
CA ILE A 32 -1.18 -0.26 -7.71
C ILE A 32 -0.05 0.20 -8.64
N ILE A 33 1.20 0.16 -8.17
CA ILE A 33 2.36 0.61 -8.94
C ILE A 33 2.60 -0.33 -10.13
N TYR A 34 2.52 -1.64 -9.90
CA TYR A 34 2.62 -2.64 -10.97
C TYR A 34 1.56 -2.41 -12.06
N ARG A 35 0.30 -2.18 -11.68
CA ARG A 35 -0.81 -1.94 -12.61
C ARG A 35 -0.68 -0.63 -13.39
N LYS A 36 -0.16 0.42 -12.76
CA LYS A 36 0.03 1.73 -13.41
C LYS A 36 1.26 1.77 -14.32
N THR A 37 2.11 0.75 -14.30
CA THR A 37 3.28 0.66 -15.17
C THR A 37 2.82 0.30 -16.59
N ALA A 38 2.85 1.27 -17.51
CA ALA A 38 2.35 1.09 -18.88
C ALA A 38 3.31 0.32 -19.80
N ASP A 39 4.62 0.38 -19.55
CA ASP A 39 5.62 -0.37 -20.31
C ASP A 39 5.62 -1.84 -19.84
N GLU A 40 5.13 -2.75 -20.67
CA GLU A 40 5.03 -4.19 -20.36
C GLU A 40 6.40 -4.85 -20.11
N LYS A 41 7.46 -4.38 -20.79
CA LYS A 41 8.81 -4.91 -20.57
C LYS A 41 9.34 -4.46 -19.20
N LEU A 42 9.09 -3.21 -18.82
CA LEU A 42 9.44 -2.71 -17.49
C LEU A 42 8.61 -3.40 -16.41
N LYS A 43 7.30 -3.52 -16.62
CA LYS A 43 6.34 -4.18 -15.73
C LYS A 43 6.75 -5.62 -15.44
N GLY A 44 7.12 -6.38 -16.47
CA GLY A 44 7.62 -7.76 -16.32
C GLY A 44 8.93 -7.87 -15.53
N ASN A 45 9.76 -6.82 -15.50
CA ASN A 45 11.03 -6.77 -14.77
C ASN A 45 10.96 -6.03 -13.43
N LEU A 46 9.79 -5.48 -13.08
CA LEU A 46 9.61 -4.69 -11.87
C LEU A 46 9.83 -5.57 -10.64
N GLN A 47 10.58 -5.03 -9.69
CA GLN A 47 10.88 -5.63 -8.39
C GLN A 47 10.52 -4.62 -7.30
N PHE A 48 10.20 -5.08 -6.11
CA PHE A 48 9.84 -4.24 -4.99
C PHE A 48 10.75 -4.56 -3.81
N ASN A 49 11.37 -3.52 -3.24
CA ASN A 49 12.10 -3.63 -1.98
C ASN A 49 11.25 -2.96 -0.90
N ILE A 50 10.71 -3.77 0.00
CA ILE A 50 9.90 -3.32 1.12
C ILE A 50 10.72 -3.44 2.40
N VAL A 51 10.96 -2.30 3.03
CA VAL A 51 11.64 -2.22 4.31
C VAL A 51 10.64 -1.76 5.36
N GLU A 52 10.41 -2.57 6.38
CA GLU A 52 9.58 -2.23 7.54
C GLU A 52 10.46 -1.81 8.71
N ILE A 53 10.10 -0.71 9.37
CA ILE A 53 10.66 -0.29 10.64
C ILE A 53 9.53 -0.36 11.68
N ASP A 54 9.52 -1.40 12.51
CA ASP A 54 8.50 -1.60 13.55
C ASP A 54 9.04 -2.47 14.68
N ASP A 55 8.57 -2.23 15.91
CA ASP A 55 8.99 -2.99 17.11
C ASP A 55 8.15 -4.26 17.32
N ASN A 56 7.20 -4.54 16.43
CA ASN A 56 6.33 -5.71 16.57
C ASN A 56 7.09 -6.98 16.17
N ALA A 57 7.02 -8.05 16.96
CA ALA A 57 7.64 -9.33 16.65
C ALA A 57 6.95 -10.10 15.49
N ALA A 58 5.81 -9.63 14.98
CA ALA A 58 5.13 -10.27 13.86
C ALA A 58 6.02 -10.25 12.59
N HIS A 59 6.18 -11.44 12.01
CA HIS A 59 6.82 -11.64 10.72
C HIS A 59 5.78 -11.99 9.66
N ASN A 60 6.09 -11.68 8.41
CA ASN A 60 5.27 -12.07 7.27
C ASN A 60 5.33 -13.59 7.06
N THR A 61 4.20 -14.16 6.65
CA THR A 61 4.02 -15.60 6.41
C THR A 61 4.02 -15.97 4.92
N TRP A 62 4.29 -14.99 4.05
CA TRP A 62 4.29 -15.14 2.60
C TRP A 62 5.69 -15.10 2.01
N SER A 63 5.81 -15.65 0.81
CA SER A 63 7.00 -15.59 -0.05
C SER A 63 6.69 -14.82 -1.34
N SER A 64 7.72 -14.33 -2.02
CA SER A 64 7.56 -13.57 -3.25
C SER A 64 8.76 -13.69 -4.17
N GLU A 65 8.50 -13.71 -5.48
CA GLU A 65 9.51 -13.58 -6.53
C GLU A 65 9.73 -12.12 -6.96
N LYS A 66 8.77 -11.24 -6.61
CA LYS A 66 8.73 -9.82 -6.98
C LYS A 66 9.07 -8.89 -5.82
N ILE A 67 8.98 -9.38 -4.58
CA ILE A 67 9.14 -8.58 -3.38
C ILE A 67 10.29 -9.11 -2.54
N SER A 68 11.30 -8.26 -2.33
CA SER A 68 12.28 -8.41 -1.24
C SER A 68 11.74 -7.69 -0.02
N TYR A 69 11.51 -8.42 1.07
CA TYR A 69 11.01 -7.86 2.33
C TYR A 69 12.07 -7.99 3.43
N LYS A 70 12.30 -6.89 4.16
CA LYS A 70 13.11 -6.88 5.38
C LYS A 70 12.47 -6.05 6.46
N LYS A 71 12.57 -6.52 7.69
CA LYS A 71 12.11 -5.83 8.89
C LYS A 71 13.29 -5.45 9.76
N TYR A 72 13.21 -4.27 10.36
CA TYR A 72 14.17 -3.71 11.29
C TYR A 72 13.43 -3.18 12.51
N ASP A 73 14.04 -3.30 13.68
CA ASP A 73 13.54 -2.63 14.88
C ASP A 73 13.71 -1.10 14.75
N VAL A 74 12.96 -0.32 15.54
CA VAL A 74 13.06 1.15 15.50
C VAL A 74 14.47 1.65 15.84
N SER A 75 15.20 0.92 16.69
CA SER A 75 16.60 1.20 17.01
C SER A 75 17.55 1.04 15.82
N GLU A 76 17.17 0.24 14.83
CA GLU A 76 17.96 -0.12 13.64
C GLU A 76 17.57 0.70 12.41
N TYR A 77 16.83 1.81 12.59
CA TYR A 77 16.32 2.61 11.47
C TYR A 77 17.40 3.02 10.45
N LYS A 78 18.65 3.23 10.89
CA LYS A 78 19.74 3.58 9.97
C LYS A 78 20.06 2.45 9.00
N ASP A 79 20.05 1.21 9.48
CA ASP A 79 20.30 0.04 8.65
C ASP A 79 19.16 -0.20 7.66
N ALA A 80 17.92 0.07 8.09
CA ALA A 80 16.76 0.10 7.22
C ALA A 80 16.91 1.11 6.07
N ILE A 81 17.36 2.33 6.38
CA ILE A 81 17.61 3.35 5.35
C ILE A 81 18.77 2.96 4.42
N VAL A 82 19.85 2.40 4.95
CA VAL A 82 20.96 1.86 4.13
C VAL A 82 20.44 0.76 3.20
N GLN A 83 19.52 -0.09 3.67
CA GLN A 83 18.93 -1.13 2.83
C GLN A 83 18.13 -0.55 1.64
N ILE A 84 17.37 0.53 1.83
CA ILE A 84 16.71 1.27 0.73
C ILE A 84 17.74 1.85 -0.25
N GLN A 85 18.85 2.39 0.26
CA GLN A 85 19.88 3.02 -0.58
C GLN A 85 20.70 2.00 -1.39
N ARG A 86 20.86 0.76 -0.90
CA ARG A 86 21.61 -0.30 -1.60
C ARG A 86 21.01 -0.67 -2.95
N THR A 87 19.70 -0.52 -3.12
CA THR A 87 18.98 -0.82 -4.36
C THR A 87 18.76 0.41 -5.25
N PHE A 88 19.34 1.57 -4.88
CA PHE A 88 19.21 2.83 -5.63
C PHE A 88 19.64 2.68 -7.10
N ALA A 89 20.75 1.98 -7.35
CA ALA A 89 21.29 1.78 -8.71
C ALA A 89 20.42 0.84 -9.58
N ASN A 90 19.49 0.09 -8.99
CA ASN A 90 18.57 -0.77 -9.74
C ASN A 90 17.35 0.03 -10.18
N SER A 91 17.31 0.39 -11.47
CA SER A 91 16.22 1.16 -12.08
C SER A 91 14.88 0.44 -12.09
N ASN A 92 14.87 -0.89 -11.97
CA ASN A 92 13.65 -1.70 -12.02
C ASN A 92 13.11 -2.03 -10.62
N THR A 93 13.76 -1.56 -9.56
CA THR A 93 13.27 -1.75 -8.19
C THR A 93 12.44 -0.56 -7.76
N VAL A 94 11.29 -0.78 -7.15
CA VAL A 94 10.50 0.24 -6.45
C VAL A 94 10.80 0.15 -4.96
N GLU A 95 11.10 1.28 -4.34
CA GLU A 95 11.41 1.34 -2.91
C GLU A 95 10.16 1.69 -2.10
N ILE A 96 9.89 0.89 -1.07
CA ILE A 96 8.80 1.11 -0.13
C ILE A 96 9.33 1.03 1.30
N LEU A 97 9.07 2.07 2.08
CA LEU A 97 9.34 2.14 3.51
C LEU A 97 8.04 2.09 4.30
N ASP A 98 7.82 1.02 5.06
CA ASP A 98 6.71 0.91 6.01
C ASP A 98 7.16 1.39 7.39
N ILE A 99 6.63 2.53 7.83
CA ILE A 99 6.91 3.08 9.16
C ILE A 99 5.84 2.60 10.13
N GLY A 100 6.21 1.61 10.94
CA GLY A 100 5.41 1.05 12.01
C GLY A 100 5.24 1.96 13.22
N GLY A 101 4.75 1.37 14.32
CA GLY A 101 4.50 2.07 15.58
C GLY A 101 3.28 3.00 15.60
N GLY A 102 3.28 3.92 16.56
CA GLY A 102 2.27 4.97 16.73
C GLY A 102 2.68 6.03 17.75
N GLY A 103 2.00 7.16 17.72
CA GLY A 103 2.24 8.33 18.55
C GLY A 103 3.63 8.91 18.33
N ASP A 104 4.33 9.16 19.44
CA ASP A 104 5.63 9.84 19.43
C ASP A 104 6.73 9.04 18.74
N LYS A 105 6.63 7.71 18.68
CA LYS A 105 7.60 6.87 17.95
C LYS A 105 7.64 7.22 16.47
N THR A 106 6.46 7.29 15.83
CA THR A 106 6.34 7.68 14.42
C THR A 106 6.90 9.07 14.18
N LYS A 107 6.63 10.02 15.09
CA LYS A 107 7.15 11.39 14.99
C LYS A 107 8.68 11.43 15.05
N GLN A 108 9.27 10.74 16.03
CA GLN A 108 10.72 10.66 16.19
C GLN A 108 11.38 10.02 14.96
N LEU A 109 10.78 8.95 14.42
CA LEU A 109 11.32 8.30 13.23
C LEU A 109 11.30 9.23 12.02
N LEU A 110 10.20 9.94 11.78
CA LEU A 110 10.12 10.93 10.69
C LEU A 110 11.15 12.06 10.86
N GLN A 111 11.36 12.53 12.09
CA GLN A 111 12.41 13.52 12.39
C GLN A 111 13.82 12.98 12.19
N HIS A 112 14.06 11.68 12.42
CA HIS A 112 15.34 11.05 12.11
C HIS A 112 15.53 10.92 10.60
N ILE A 113 14.51 10.44 9.88
CA ILE A 113 14.53 10.28 8.43
C ILE A 113 14.76 11.61 7.72
N SER A 114 14.15 12.72 8.19
CA SER A 114 14.37 14.04 7.60
C SER A 114 15.83 14.51 7.69
N LYS A 115 16.56 14.10 8.75
CA LYS A 115 17.99 14.40 8.90
C LYS A 115 18.89 13.55 8.00
N MET A 116 18.38 12.46 7.43
CA MET A 116 19.14 11.58 6.53
C MET A 116 19.16 12.08 5.08
N ARG A 117 18.46 13.18 4.79
CA ARG A 117 18.47 13.87 3.48
C ARG A 117 18.13 12.95 2.30
N LEU A 118 17.20 12.02 2.51
CA LEU A 118 16.75 11.10 1.46
C LEU A 118 16.12 11.82 0.26
N ASP A 119 15.55 13.00 0.50
CA ASP A 119 15.02 13.89 -0.53
C ASP A 119 16.08 14.38 -1.53
N GLU A 120 17.38 14.28 -1.23
CA GLU A 120 18.44 14.61 -2.20
C GLU A 120 18.56 13.56 -3.32
N ILE A 121 18.20 12.32 -3.05
CA ILE A 121 18.37 11.19 -3.97
C ILE A 121 17.04 10.53 -4.35
N PHE A 122 15.99 10.69 -3.56
CA PHE A 122 14.66 10.15 -3.80
C PHE A 122 13.59 11.23 -3.94
N ASN A 123 12.59 10.95 -4.77
CA ASN A 123 11.30 11.61 -4.72
C ASN A 123 10.46 10.94 -3.64
N LEU A 124 10.20 11.65 -2.54
CA LEU A 124 9.49 11.11 -1.39
C LEU A 124 7.97 11.14 -1.62
N ASN A 125 7.34 9.98 -1.56
CA ASN A 125 5.90 9.80 -1.74
C ASN A 125 5.28 9.27 -0.45
N PHE A 126 4.83 10.18 0.41
CA PHE A 126 4.17 9.80 1.64
C PHE A 126 2.73 9.35 1.39
N ILE A 127 2.41 8.16 1.91
CA ILE A 127 1.09 7.55 1.90
C ILE A 127 0.60 7.51 3.35
N VAL A 128 -0.52 8.16 3.62
CA VAL A 128 -1.07 8.30 4.98
C VAL A 128 -2.44 7.63 5.04
N PRO A 129 -2.51 6.38 5.55
CA PRO A 129 -3.79 5.73 5.76
C PRO A 129 -4.56 6.31 6.94
N THR A 130 -5.88 6.35 6.78
CA THR A 130 -6.86 6.73 7.79
C THR A 130 -8.05 5.79 7.74
N ASN A 131 -8.93 5.83 8.74
CA ASN A 131 -10.17 5.06 8.75
C ASN A 131 -11.35 5.91 9.25
N ARG A 132 -12.55 5.34 9.24
CA ARG A 132 -13.81 6.02 9.55
C ARG A 132 -13.96 6.49 11.02
N ASP A 133 -13.07 6.10 11.92
CA ASP A 133 -13.13 6.54 13.32
C ASP A 133 -12.80 8.03 13.46
N THR A 134 -13.76 8.77 14.00
CA THR A 134 -13.66 10.21 14.27
C THR A 134 -12.45 10.60 15.14
N ALA A 135 -12.00 9.72 16.05
CA ALA A 135 -10.83 9.97 16.88
C ALA A 135 -9.51 9.96 16.08
N ILE A 136 -9.52 9.40 14.87
CA ILE A 136 -8.31 9.27 14.03
C ILE A 136 -8.06 10.52 13.20
N TYR A 137 -9.08 11.32 12.91
CA TYR A 137 -8.92 12.55 12.13
C TYR A 137 -7.78 13.43 12.67
N GLN A 138 -7.73 13.64 13.99
CA GLN A 138 -6.70 14.52 14.57
C GLN A 138 -5.30 13.92 14.40
N SER A 139 -5.14 12.60 14.53
CA SER A 139 -3.87 11.93 14.27
C SER A 139 -3.48 11.99 12.79
N THR A 140 -4.44 11.86 11.87
CA THR A 140 -4.21 12.02 10.42
C THR A 140 -3.77 13.44 10.10
N LYS A 141 -4.47 14.46 10.62
CA LYS A 141 -4.10 15.87 10.47
C LYS A 141 -2.69 16.14 10.99
N SER A 142 -2.37 15.72 12.21
CA SER A 142 -1.02 15.88 12.78
C SER A 142 0.06 15.18 11.95
N THR A 143 -0.22 13.99 11.43
CA THR A 143 0.71 13.26 10.54
C THR A 143 0.99 14.06 9.26
N LEU A 144 -0.06 14.55 8.59
CA LEU A 144 0.05 15.34 7.36
C LEU A 144 0.83 16.65 7.59
N GLU A 145 0.53 17.35 8.68
CA GLU A 145 1.21 18.58 9.08
C GLU A 145 2.70 18.33 9.37
N LEU A 146 3.01 17.24 10.08
CA LEU A 146 4.38 16.88 10.40
C LEU A 146 5.20 16.54 9.15
N ILE A 147 4.64 15.75 8.23
CA ILE A 147 5.31 15.41 6.97
C ILE A 147 5.58 16.69 6.16
N HIS A 148 4.58 17.55 6.03
CA HIS A 148 4.73 18.81 5.29
C HIS A 148 5.80 19.71 5.93
N SER A 149 5.82 19.81 7.25
CA SER A 149 6.81 20.59 8.01
C SER A 149 8.24 20.07 7.84
N LEU A 150 8.43 18.74 7.88
CA LEU A 150 9.76 18.12 7.83
C LEU A 150 10.31 17.98 6.41
N PHE A 151 9.46 17.77 5.41
CA PHE A 151 9.87 17.38 4.06
C PHE A 151 9.38 18.35 2.97
N GLY A 152 8.53 19.33 3.30
CA GLY A 152 8.00 20.31 2.33
C GLY A 152 7.08 19.72 1.26
N CYS A 153 6.68 18.44 1.38
CA CYS A 153 5.88 17.75 0.38
C CYS A 153 4.42 17.57 0.84
N LYS A 154 3.58 17.15 -0.11
CA LYS A 154 2.18 16.75 0.12
C LYS A 154 2.08 15.23 0.09
N SER A 155 1.11 14.69 0.82
CA SER A 155 0.90 13.25 0.97
C SER A 155 -0.33 12.76 0.21
N THR A 156 -0.33 11.49 -0.14
CA THR A 156 -1.54 10.79 -0.57
C THR A 156 -2.31 10.33 0.67
N LEU A 157 -3.59 10.70 0.78
CA LEU A 157 -4.47 10.28 1.87
C LEU A 157 -5.20 9.00 1.46
N VAL A 158 -5.11 7.94 2.26
CA VAL A 158 -5.77 6.65 1.97
C VAL A 158 -6.94 6.44 2.92
N TYR A 159 -8.15 6.51 2.39
CA TYR A 159 -9.38 6.15 3.09
C TYR A 159 -9.51 4.63 3.10
N ASN A 160 -9.10 4.02 4.21
CA ASN A 160 -9.06 2.57 4.34
C ASN A 160 -10.33 2.04 5.02
N LYS A 161 -10.73 0.81 4.67
CA LYS A 161 -11.92 0.13 5.19
C LYS A 161 -13.24 0.84 4.86
N VAL A 162 -13.36 1.32 3.63
CA VAL A 162 -14.62 1.89 3.12
C VAL A 162 -15.59 0.75 2.81
N VAL A 163 -16.82 0.82 3.29
CA VAL A 163 -17.82 -0.25 3.01
C VAL A 163 -18.65 0.10 1.79
N ASN A 164 -19.14 1.33 1.73
CA ASN A 164 -20.07 1.83 0.73
C ASN A 164 -19.56 3.15 0.13
N ASN A 165 -19.63 4.23 0.91
CA ASN A 165 -19.41 5.59 0.43
C ASN A 165 -18.51 6.35 1.39
N VAL A 166 -17.34 6.74 0.89
CA VAL A 166 -16.32 7.45 1.65
C VAL A 166 -16.86 8.77 2.24
N ASN A 167 -17.70 9.51 1.50
CA ASN A 167 -18.26 10.78 1.96
C ASN A 167 -19.23 10.60 3.13
N GLU A 168 -19.95 9.48 3.17
CA GLU A 168 -20.92 9.19 4.24
C GLU A 168 -20.27 8.59 5.48
N GLU A 169 -19.20 7.80 5.28
CA GLU A 169 -18.52 7.06 6.35
C GLU A 169 -17.47 7.90 7.06
N PHE A 170 -16.71 8.73 6.33
CA PHE A 170 -15.63 9.54 6.88
C PHE A 170 -16.13 10.93 7.28
N GLN A 171 -17.14 10.96 8.15
CA GLN A 171 -17.87 12.17 8.54
C GLN A 171 -16.98 13.22 9.19
N ALA A 172 -15.87 12.82 9.82
CA ALA A 172 -14.89 13.77 10.35
C ALA A 172 -14.21 14.59 9.25
N PHE A 173 -14.07 14.03 8.04
CA PHE A 173 -13.51 14.71 6.88
C PHE A 173 -14.59 15.45 6.11
N PHE A 174 -15.67 14.76 5.74
CA PHE A 174 -16.66 15.27 4.77
C PHE A 174 -17.91 15.89 5.40
N GLY A 175 -18.07 15.76 6.72
CA GLY A 175 -19.25 16.22 7.44
C GLY A 175 -20.44 15.28 7.29
N ASN A 176 -21.53 15.63 7.96
CA ASN A 176 -22.81 14.96 7.85
C ASN A 176 -23.94 15.96 8.18
N PRO A 177 -24.73 16.41 7.18
CA PRO A 177 -25.80 17.37 7.41
C PRO A 177 -26.89 16.86 8.36
N LYS A 178 -27.22 15.56 8.31
CA LYS A 178 -28.24 14.93 9.18
C LYS A 178 -27.87 15.05 10.65
N PHE A 179 -26.58 14.95 10.98
CA PHE A 179 -26.06 15.07 12.34
C PHE A 179 -25.45 16.44 12.64
N LYS A 180 -25.58 17.41 11.73
CA LYS A 180 -24.97 18.76 11.83
C LYS A 180 -23.45 18.74 12.04
N ILE A 181 -22.77 17.73 11.51
CA ILE A 181 -21.31 17.63 11.52
C ILE A 181 -20.79 18.42 10.32
N LYS A 182 -19.93 19.41 10.57
CA LYS A 182 -19.31 20.19 9.48
C LYS A 182 -18.16 19.41 8.85
N SER A 183 -18.01 19.54 7.54
CA SER A 183 -16.80 19.11 6.84
C SER A 183 -15.58 19.81 7.42
N ARG A 184 -14.49 19.06 7.58
CA ARG A 184 -13.20 19.56 8.06
C ARG A 184 -12.08 19.36 7.05
N PHE A 185 -12.39 18.80 5.88
CA PHE A 185 -11.38 18.51 4.84
C PHE A 185 -10.56 19.74 4.45
N ALA A 186 -11.18 20.93 4.40
CA ALA A 186 -10.50 22.19 4.13
C ALA A 186 -9.33 22.51 5.11
N GLU A 187 -9.34 21.94 6.32
CA GLU A 187 -8.23 22.11 7.27
C GLU A 187 -6.95 21.38 6.82
N ILE A 188 -7.08 20.31 6.01
CA ILE A 188 -5.98 19.43 5.62
C ILE A 188 -5.68 19.43 4.12
N GLU A 189 -6.58 19.97 3.29
CA GLU A 189 -6.51 19.94 1.82
C GLU A 189 -5.14 20.40 1.28
N LYS A 190 -4.56 21.44 1.88
CA LYS A 190 -3.25 21.97 1.46
C LYS A 190 -2.07 20.99 1.64
N TYR A 191 -2.24 19.94 2.46
CA TYR A 191 -1.24 18.90 2.71
C TYR A 191 -1.49 17.62 1.89
N VAL A 192 -2.60 17.54 1.17
CA VAL A 192 -3.00 16.35 0.39
C VAL A 192 -2.73 16.61 -1.09
N LYS A 193 -2.05 15.67 -1.76
CA LYS A 193 -1.86 15.70 -3.23
C LYS A 193 -2.88 14.84 -3.97
N ASP A 194 -3.18 13.67 -3.40
CA ASP A 194 -4.02 12.64 -4.00
C ASP A 194 -4.81 11.93 -2.90
N GLU A 195 -5.90 11.25 -3.28
CA GLU A 195 -6.76 10.51 -2.37
C GLU A 195 -6.98 9.10 -2.91
N TRP A 196 -6.81 8.06 -2.08
CA TRP A 196 -7.10 6.68 -2.44
C TRP A 196 -8.24 6.14 -1.60
N ILE A 197 -9.19 5.45 -2.24
CA ILE A 197 -10.29 4.77 -1.56
C ILE A 197 -10.04 3.27 -1.59
N VAL A 198 -9.88 2.66 -0.42
CA VAL A 198 -9.65 1.22 -0.24
C VAL A 198 -10.81 0.62 0.54
N TYR A 199 -11.51 -0.32 -0.09
CA TYR A 199 -12.74 -0.92 0.45
C TYR A 199 -12.46 -2.02 1.49
N ASP A 200 -13.40 -2.27 2.41
CA ASP A 200 -13.26 -3.14 3.60
C ASP A 200 -13.28 -4.64 3.28
N ASP A 201 -13.86 -5.03 2.14
CA ASP A 201 -13.83 -6.39 1.58
C ASP A 201 -12.39 -6.90 1.34
N ILE A 202 -11.43 -5.98 1.32
CA ILE A 202 -10.04 -6.29 1.07
C ILE A 202 -9.35 -7.10 2.17
N HIS A 203 -9.68 -6.88 3.45
CA HIS A 203 -8.85 -7.45 4.51
C HIS A 203 -9.04 -8.95 4.66
N SER A 204 -10.28 -9.42 4.50
CA SER A 204 -10.58 -10.85 4.40
C SER A 204 -9.99 -11.44 3.13
N LEU A 205 -10.14 -10.75 1.98
CA LEU A 205 -9.66 -11.24 0.69
C LEU A 205 -8.12 -11.38 0.65
N LEU A 206 -7.38 -10.35 1.07
CA LEU A 206 -5.91 -10.37 1.16
C LEU A 206 -5.41 -11.35 2.21
N GLY A 207 -6.05 -11.37 3.38
CA GLY A 207 -5.69 -12.30 4.45
C GLY A 207 -5.89 -13.74 4.00
N ASN A 208 -7.01 -14.03 3.36
CA ASN A 208 -7.31 -15.35 2.83
C ASN A 208 -6.38 -15.71 1.68
N SER A 209 -6.12 -14.82 0.71
CA SER A 209 -5.22 -15.11 -0.41
C SER A 209 -3.82 -15.44 0.08
N ILE A 210 -3.27 -14.65 1.01
CA ILE A 210 -1.96 -14.92 1.63
C ILE A 210 -1.99 -16.24 2.43
N ASN A 211 -3.04 -16.49 3.21
CA ASN A 211 -3.10 -17.67 4.06
C ASN A 211 -3.24 -18.97 3.26
N GLU A 212 -4.03 -18.95 2.19
CA GLU A 212 -4.28 -20.10 1.31
C GLU A 212 -3.10 -20.39 0.39
N THR A 213 -2.47 -19.35 -0.18
CA THR A 213 -1.44 -19.53 -1.22
C THR A 213 -0.01 -19.40 -0.70
N LYS A 214 0.18 -18.76 0.46
CA LYS A 214 1.51 -18.34 0.98
C LYS A 214 2.28 -17.42 0.03
N GLN A 215 1.60 -16.81 -0.94
CA GLN A 215 2.16 -15.83 -1.86
C GLN A 215 1.90 -14.41 -1.37
N SER A 216 2.76 -13.48 -1.75
CA SER A 216 2.47 -12.06 -1.56
C SER A 216 1.23 -11.66 -2.38
N THR A 217 0.57 -10.58 -1.95
CA THR A 217 -0.55 -9.97 -2.67
C THR A 217 -0.21 -9.64 -4.14
N LEU A 218 1.03 -9.23 -4.41
CA LEU A 218 1.46 -8.90 -5.77
C LEU A 218 1.59 -10.15 -6.63
N ASP A 219 2.24 -11.20 -6.13
CA ASP A 219 2.40 -12.43 -6.92
C ASP A 219 1.05 -13.09 -7.18
N PHE A 220 0.17 -13.07 -6.17
CA PHE A 220 -1.20 -13.56 -6.34
C PHE A 220 -1.96 -12.71 -7.38
N TYR A 221 -1.82 -11.38 -7.37
CA TYR A 221 -2.42 -10.52 -8.38
C TYR A 221 -1.94 -10.87 -9.80
N ILE A 222 -0.63 -11.05 -9.99
CA ILE A 222 -0.04 -11.40 -11.29
C ILE A 222 -0.58 -12.75 -11.78
N ASN A 223 -0.63 -13.75 -10.89
CA ASN A 223 -1.18 -15.06 -11.22
C ASN A 223 -2.68 -14.99 -11.53
N ALA A 224 -3.45 -14.23 -10.75
CA ALA A 224 -4.86 -13.99 -11.00
C ALA A 224 -5.08 -13.36 -12.38
N GLU A 225 -4.28 -12.35 -12.77
CA GLU A 225 -4.35 -11.75 -14.11
C GLU A 225 -4.10 -12.79 -15.21
N TYR A 226 -3.11 -13.67 -15.03
CA TYR A 226 -2.84 -14.75 -15.95
C TYR A 226 -4.04 -15.70 -16.07
N ILE A 227 -4.58 -16.18 -14.94
CA ILE A 227 -5.71 -17.12 -14.89
C ILE A 227 -6.94 -16.52 -15.57
N VAL A 228 -7.31 -15.29 -15.24
CA VAL A 228 -8.51 -14.66 -15.79
C VAL A 228 -8.36 -14.38 -17.29
N ASN A 229 -7.18 -13.95 -17.74
CA ASN A 229 -6.94 -13.68 -19.16
C ASN A 229 -6.82 -14.97 -20.00
N ASN A 230 -6.46 -16.10 -19.38
CA ASN A 230 -6.21 -17.38 -20.06
C ASN A 230 -7.14 -18.49 -19.57
N TRP A 231 -8.34 -18.15 -19.09
CA TRP A 231 -9.24 -19.07 -18.41
C TRP A 231 -9.54 -20.35 -19.21
N ILE A 232 -9.75 -20.23 -20.52
CA ILE A 232 -10.01 -21.39 -21.38
C ILE A 232 -8.85 -22.39 -21.33
N GLN A 233 -7.61 -21.90 -21.44
CA GLN A 233 -6.42 -22.74 -21.39
C GLN A 233 -6.25 -23.38 -20.02
N TYR A 234 -6.39 -22.58 -18.95
CA TYR A 234 -6.30 -23.06 -17.57
C TYR A 234 -7.34 -24.14 -17.25
N ARG A 235 -8.57 -23.96 -17.74
CA ARG A 235 -9.65 -24.96 -17.61
C ARG A 235 -9.35 -26.24 -18.40
N LEU A 236 -8.77 -26.13 -19.59
CA LEU A 236 -8.37 -27.30 -20.40
C LEU A 236 -7.25 -28.09 -19.72
N GLU A 237 -6.29 -27.42 -19.09
CA GLU A 237 -5.24 -28.08 -18.30
C GLU A 237 -5.82 -28.87 -17.13
N ALA A 238 -6.79 -28.30 -16.42
CA ALA A 238 -7.49 -29.00 -15.33
C ALA A 238 -8.29 -30.22 -15.83
N LEU A 239 -9.02 -30.06 -16.95
CA LEU A 239 -9.79 -31.14 -17.60
C LEU A 239 -8.92 -32.31 -18.06
N ASN A 240 -7.69 -32.01 -18.49
CA ASN A 240 -6.74 -33.02 -18.97
C ASN A 240 -5.84 -33.59 -17.85
N SER A 241 -6.04 -33.16 -16.59
CA SER A 241 -5.28 -33.69 -15.47
C SER A 241 -5.82 -35.05 -15.03
N GLU A 242 -4.96 -35.87 -14.44
CA GLU A 242 -5.35 -37.16 -13.85
C GLU A 242 -6.06 -36.98 -12.49
N ASN A 243 -6.26 -35.74 -12.03
CA ASN A 243 -6.90 -35.42 -10.76
C ASN A 243 -8.38 -35.11 -10.95
N GLU A 244 -9.25 -35.98 -10.42
CA GLU A 244 -10.71 -35.85 -10.50
C GLU A 244 -11.25 -34.53 -9.93
N ASN A 245 -10.53 -33.89 -8.99
CA ASN A 245 -10.94 -32.63 -8.38
C ASN A 245 -10.39 -31.38 -9.08
N ALA A 246 -9.58 -31.53 -10.14
CA ALA A 246 -8.86 -30.41 -10.72
C ALA A 246 -9.78 -29.33 -11.32
N ILE A 247 -10.92 -29.71 -11.88
CA ILE A 247 -11.88 -28.75 -12.43
C ILE A 247 -12.51 -27.92 -11.32
N ASP A 248 -12.94 -28.55 -10.23
CA ASP A 248 -13.55 -27.85 -9.10
C ASP A 248 -12.56 -26.88 -8.45
N GLU A 249 -11.29 -27.31 -8.33
CA GLU A 249 -10.21 -26.45 -7.86
C GLU A 249 -9.94 -25.27 -8.82
N ALA A 250 -9.88 -25.53 -10.14
CA ALA A 250 -9.66 -24.50 -11.14
C ALA A 250 -10.80 -23.46 -11.17
N MET A 251 -12.06 -23.91 -11.05
CA MET A 251 -13.22 -23.03 -10.94
C MET A 251 -13.13 -22.14 -9.69
N ARG A 252 -12.84 -22.75 -8.53
CA ARG A 252 -12.66 -22.02 -7.26
C ARG A 252 -11.55 -20.97 -7.36
N ILE A 253 -10.40 -21.33 -7.94
CA ILE A 253 -9.26 -20.42 -8.11
C ILE A 253 -9.61 -19.28 -9.08
N TYR A 254 -10.34 -19.57 -10.16
CA TYR A 254 -10.80 -18.55 -11.09
C TYR A 254 -11.73 -17.53 -10.44
N ASP A 255 -12.72 -17.99 -9.66
CA ASP A 255 -13.66 -17.10 -8.96
C ASP A 255 -12.92 -16.17 -7.99
N ILE A 256 -12.01 -16.72 -7.17
CA ILE A 256 -11.18 -15.92 -6.26
C ILE A 256 -10.30 -14.93 -7.05
N SER A 257 -9.71 -15.37 -8.16
CA SER A 257 -8.86 -14.53 -9.02
C SER A 257 -9.64 -13.37 -9.65
N TYR A 258 -10.86 -13.63 -10.10
CA TYR A 258 -11.76 -12.63 -10.68
C TYR A 258 -12.13 -11.57 -9.64
N ASP A 259 -12.59 -11.99 -8.46
CA ASP A 259 -12.92 -11.10 -7.35
C ASP A 259 -11.71 -10.26 -6.92
N PHE A 260 -10.51 -10.87 -6.92
CA PHE A 260 -9.26 -10.18 -6.58
C PHE A 260 -8.89 -9.08 -7.57
N ILE A 261 -9.01 -9.36 -8.87
CA ILE A 261 -8.77 -8.35 -9.91
C ILE A 261 -9.81 -7.24 -9.84
N ASP A 262 -11.09 -7.60 -9.69
CA ASP A 262 -12.19 -6.64 -9.61
C ASP A 262 -12.04 -5.72 -8.40
N PHE A 263 -11.63 -6.27 -7.26
CA PHE A 263 -11.28 -5.49 -6.07
C PHE A 263 -10.22 -4.42 -6.39
N PHE A 264 -9.09 -4.80 -6.97
CA PHE A 264 -8.04 -3.82 -7.27
C PHE A 264 -8.50 -2.79 -8.30
N LYS A 265 -9.37 -3.17 -9.25
CA LYS A 265 -10.00 -2.23 -10.20
C LYS A 265 -10.92 -1.21 -9.51
N LYS A 266 -11.54 -1.55 -8.38
CA LYS A 266 -12.40 -0.64 -7.60
C LYS A 266 -11.63 0.38 -6.78
N ILE A 267 -10.31 0.20 -6.54
CA ILE A 267 -9.52 1.23 -5.86
C ILE A 267 -9.59 2.53 -6.67
N ASN A 268 -10.23 3.53 -6.08
CA ASN A 268 -10.45 4.82 -6.73
C ASN A 268 -9.38 5.82 -6.29
N PHE A 269 -8.93 6.64 -7.23
CA PHE A 269 -7.87 7.65 -7.04
C PHE A 269 -8.42 9.08 -6.90
N GLU A 270 -9.75 9.21 -6.90
CA GLU A 270 -10.43 10.50 -6.77
C GLU A 270 -11.64 10.36 -5.85
N VAL A 271 -11.76 11.28 -4.89
CA VAL A 271 -12.99 11.45 -4.11
C VAL A 271 -13.85 12.49 -4.81
N LYS A 272 -15.00 12.06 -5.35
CA LYS A 272 -16.01 13.00 -5.87
C LYS A 272 -16.67 13.67 -4.68
N ARG A 273 -16.45 14.98 -4.52
CA ARG A 273 -16.98 15.80 -3.42
C ARG A 273 -18.31 16.44 -3.78
#